data_AF-A0A238X8J2-F1
#
_entry.id   AF-A0A238X8J2-F1
#
_cell.length_a   1.000
_cell.length_b   1.000
_cell.length_c   1.000
_cell.angle_alpha   90.00
_cell.angle_beta   90.00
_cell.angle_gamma   90.00
#
_symmetry.space_group_name_H-M   'P 1'
#
loop_
_entity.id
_entity.type
_entity.pdbx_description
1 polymer ?
#
loop_
_entity_poly.entity_id
_entity_poly.type
_entity_poly.pdbx_seq_one_letter_code
_entity_poly.pdbx_strand_id
1 'polypeptide(L)'
;MRAVRRPWTRLASAALAGHVFFELGAGVGMPFASVLGPVPAAAFWAAATGAVQQAAGSPSRDTTLALVNGAGLAAVVGHLAGWPRRRTRVGLPWLIDCEGLGPELMRWYNPIIYAGGVASAVALLRENRAAPRWAGLAPLLLVPALVRVQHVEHERLRRLALRRPGWWNRRLAL
;
A
#
# COMPACT_ATOMS: atom_id res chain seq x y z
N MET A 1 -31.50 -9.54 -7.10
CA MET A 1 -30.53 -8.47 -7.44
C MET A 1 -29.23 -9.14 -7.88
N ARG A 2 -28.63 -8.77 -9.02
CA ARG A 2 -27.31 -9.31 -9.40
C ARG A 2 -26.27 -8.83 -8.37
N ALA A 3 -25.48 -9.74 -7.81
CA ALA A 3 -24.37 -9.38 -6.94
C ALA A 3 -23.40 -8.46 -7.70
N VAL A 4 -23.08 -7.31 -7.10
CA VAL A 4 -22.08 -6.40 -7.68
C VAL A 4 -20.73 -7.09 -7.59
N ARG A 5 -20.09 -7.32 -8.73
CA ARG A 5 -18.73 -7.88 -8.80
C ARG A 5 -17.75 -6.74 -8.94
N ARG A 6 -16.90 -6.56 -7.92
CA ARG A 6 -15.76 -5.63 -7.94
C ARG A 6 -14.41 -6.37 -7.81
N PRO A 7 -14.07 -7.27 -8.75
CA PRO A 7 -12.85 -8.06 -8.68
C PRO A 7 -11.57 -7.22 -8.58
N TRP A 8 -11.51 -6.05 -9.24
CA TRP A 8 -10.34 -5.19 -9.22
C TRP A 8 -10.17 -4.47 -7.89
N THR A 9 -11.25 -4.00 -7.27
CA THR A 9 -11.21 -3.45 -5.90
C THR A 9 -10.76 -4.51 -4.90
N ARG A 10 -11.26 -5.75 -5.04
CA ARG A 10 -10.83 -6.88 -4.19
C ARG A 10 -9.35 -7.20 -4.38
N LEU A 11 -8.87 -7.23 -5.62
CA LEU A 11 -7.47 -7.47 -5.93
C LEU A 11 -6.59 -6.32 -5.42
N ALA A 12 -7.00 -5.06 -5.60
CA ALA A 12 -6.29 -3.89 -5.11
C ALA A 12 -6.14 -3.92 -3.59
N SER A 13 -7.23 -4.23 -2.87
CA SER A 13 -7.21 -4.38 -1.42
C SER A 13 -6.33 -5.54 -0.94
N ALA A 14 -6.39 -6.69 -1.63
CA ALA A 14 -5.54 -7.83 -1.31
C ALA A 14 -4.05 -7.54 -1.58
N ALA A 15 -3.73 -6.84 -2.67
CA ALA A 15 -2.37 -6.43 -2.99
C ALA A 15 -1.84 -5.39 -1.98
N LEU A 16 -2.67 -4.44 -1.53
CA LEU A 16 -2.32 -3.50 -0.47
C LEU A 16 -1.99 -4.21 0.83
N ALA A 17 -2.83 -5.17 1.25
CA ALA A 17 -2.54 -6.04 2.39
C ALA A 17 -1.24 -6.82 2.17
N GLY A 18 -1.08 -7.45 1.01
CA GLY A 18 0.12 -8.19 0.64
C GLY A 18 1.39 -7.34 0.75
N HIS A 19 1.34 -6.07 0.35
CA HIS A 19 2.46 -5.12 0.46
C HIS A 19 2.87 -4.88 1.92
N VAL A 20 1.92 -4.51 2.79
CA VAL A 20 2.25 -4.19 4.20
C VAL A 20 2.63 -5.44 5.01
N PHE A 21 2.05 -6.61 4.69
CA PHE A 21 2.42 -7.87 5.34
C PHE A 21 3.74 -8.44 4.81
N PHE A 22 4.10 -8.15 3.55
CA PHE A 22 5.42 -8.48 3.01
C PHE A 22 6.52 -7.72 3.75
N GLU A 23 6.33 -6.43 4.01
CA GLU A 23 7.25 -5.60 4.79
C GLU A 23 7.44 -6.13 6.21
N LEU A 24 6.32 -6.45 6.88
CA LEU A 24 6.35 -7.01 8.22
C LEU A 24 7.13 -8.35 8.25
N GLY A 25 6.84 -9.26 7.30
CA GLY A 25 7.51 -10.55 7.19
C GLY A 25 9.00 -10.43 6.83
N ALA A 26 9.35 -9.45 5.98
CA ALA A 26 10.72 -9.13 5.64
C ALA A 26 11.50 -8.61 6.85
N GLY A 27 10.82 -8.00 7.82
CA GLY A 27 11.41 -7.49 9.05
C GLY A 27 11.80 -6.03 8.95
N VAL A 28 11.05 -5.22 8.20
CA VAL A 28 11.18 -3.74 8.16
C VAL A 28 10.03 -3.02 8.86
N GLY A 29 9.13 -3.77 9.48
CA GLY A 29 7.90 -3.25 10.08
C GLY A 29 6.78 -3.10 9.06
N MET A 30 5.79 -2.28 9.40
CA MET A 30 4.68 -1.93 8.51
C MET A 30 4.12 -0.58 8.98
N PRO A 31 3.30 0.11 8.17
CA PRO A 31 2.69 1.37 8.60
C PRO A 31 1.92 1.21 9.92
N PHE A 32 2.12 2.17 10.84
CA PHE A 32 1.61 2.23 12.22
C PHE A 32 2.34 1.36 13.24
N ALA A 33 3.22 0.44 12.83
CA ALA A 33 3.95 -0.40 13.77
C ALA A 33 4.90 0.42 14.67
N SER A 34 5.35 1.60 14.23
CA SER A 34 6.22 2.45 15.04
C SER A 34 5.52 3.05 16.27
N VAL A 35 4.18 3.17 16.22
CA VAL A 35 3.38 3.80 17.27
C VAL A 35 2.58 2.75 18.05
N LEU A 36 1.93 1.83 17.35
CA LEU A 36 1.04 0.84 17.96
C LEU A 36 1.75 -0.48 18.31
N GLY A 37 2.95 -0.69 17.77
CA GLY A 37 3.59 -2.01 17.74
C GLY A 37 3.08 -2.88 16.58
N PRO A 38 3.79 -3.98 16.28
CA PRO A 38 3.53 -4.78 15.07
C PRO A 38 2.18 -5.52 15.11
N VAL A 39 1.75 -6.02 16.28
CA VAL A 39 0.52 -6.82 16.38
C VAL A 39 -0.74 -5.97 16.17
N PRO A 40 -0.94 -4.83 16.87
CA PRO A 40 -2.11 -4.01 16.62
C PRO A 40 -2.13 -3.39 15.22
N ALA A 41 -0.96 -3.05 14.66
CA ALA A 41 -0.86 -2.58 13.28
C ALA A 41 -1.30 -3.66 12.28
N ALA A 42 -0.84 -4.90 12.45
CA ALA A 42 -1.25 -6.03 11.62
C ALA A 42 -2.76 -6.30 11.72
N ALA A 43 -3.31 -6.27 12.94
CA ALA A 43 -4.75 -6.44 13.16
C ALA A 43 -5.57 -5.35 12.46
N PHE A 44 -5.12 -4.09 12.54
CA PHE A 44 -5.75 -2.96 11.85
C PHE A 44 -5.79 -3.18 10.34
N TRP A 45 -4.66 -3.54 9.72
CA TRP A 45 -4.58 -3.76 8.28
C TRP A 45 -5.41 -4.96 7.81
N ALA A 46 -5.44 -6.04 8.59
CA ALA A 46 -6.30 -7.19 8.33
C ALA A 46 -7.79 -6.82 8.39
N ALA A 47 -8.21 -6.09 9.44
CA ALA A 47 -9.59 -5.65 9.60
C ALA A 47 -10.02 -4.68 8.49
N ALA A 48 -9.18 -3.70 8.14
CA ALA A 48 -9.43 -2.77 7.05
C ALA A 48 -9.60 -3.50 5.71
N THR A 49 -8.73 -4.48 5.44
CA THR A 49 -8.82 -5.34 4.25
C THR A 49 -10.14 -6.10 4.23
N GLY A 50 -10.51 -6.76 5.33
CA GLY A 50 -11.79 -7.46 5.46
C GLY A 50 -12.99 -6.55 5.20
N ALA A 51 -12.97 -5.33 5.75
CA ALA A 51 -14.03 -4.34 5.53
C ALA A 51 -14.16 -3.95 4.06
N VAL A 52 -13.04 -3.75 3.35
CA VAL A 52 -13.05 -3.45 1.91
C VAL A 52 -13.55 -4.64 1.09
N GLN A 53 -13.13 -5.87 1.42
CA GLN A 53 -13.60 -7.09 0.77
C GLN A 53 -15.12 -7.26 0.91
N GLN A 54 -15.69 -6.91 2.06
CA GLN A 54 -17.14 -6.95 2.26
C GLN A 54 -17.84 -5.80 1.51
N ALA A 55 -17.32 -4.58 1.61
CA ALA A 55 -17.87 -3.40 0.92
C ALA A 55 -17.88 -3.56 -0.60
N ALA A 56 -16.95 -4.34 -1.18
CA ALA A 56 -16.87 -4.65 -2.60
C ALA A 56 -18.11 -5.39 -3.15
N GLY A 57 -18.95 -5.98 -2.29
CA GLY A 57 -20.22 -6.57 -2.68
C GLY A 57 -21.41 -5.58 -2.73
N SER A 58 -21.23 -4.33 -2.30
CA SER A 58 -22.32 -3.37 -2.12
C SER A 58 -22.31 -2.24 -3.16
N PRO A 59 -23.42 -2.00 -3.89
CA PRO A 59 -23.54 -0.85 -4.78
C PRO A 59 -23.43 0.50 -4.06
N SER A 60 -23.95 0.62 -2.83
CA SER A 60 -24.01 1.89 -2.08
C SER A 60 -22.65 2.37 -1.57
N ARG A 61 -21.61 1.54 -1.69
CA ARG A 61 -20.25 1.83 -1.22
C ARG A 61 -19.35 2.43 -2.30
N ASP A 62 -19.91 2.89 -3.42
CA ASP A 62 -19.09 3.24 -4.59
C ASP A 62 -18.11 4.39 -4.32
N THR A 63 -18.58 5.50 -3.71
CA THR A 63 -17.72 6.64 -3.35
C THR A 63 -16.63 6.23 -2.35
N THR A 64 -16.97 5.44 -1.33
CA THR A 64 -15.99 4.93 -0.36
C THR A 64 -14.92 4.07 -1.04
N LEU A 65 -15.32 3.19 -1.96
CA LEU A 65 -14.36 2.34 -2.67
C LEU A 65 -13.54 3.11 -3.70
N ALA A 66 -14.08 4.17 -4.30
CA ALA A 66 -13.30 5.10 -5.11
C ALA A 66 -12.20 5.79 -4.28
N LEU A 67 -12.52 6.25 -3.07
CA LEU A 67 -11.52 6.83 -2.15
C LEU A 67 -10.44 5.81 -1.77
N VAL A 68 -10.83 4.57 -1.47
CA VAL A 68 -9.89 3.50 -1.11
C VAL A 68 -8.98 3.14 -2.29
N ASN A 69 -9.53 2.93 -3.49
CA ASN A 69 -8.74 2.64 -4.68
C ASN A 69 -7.84 3.84 -5.05
N GLY A 70 -8.33 5.07 -4.91
CA GLY A 70 -7.54 6.28 -5.07
C GLY A 70 -6.38 6.35 -4.08
N ALA A 71 -6.62 6.04 -2.80
CA ALA A 71 -5.58 5.99 -1.78
C ALA A 71 -4.54 4.88 -2.04
N GLY A 72 -4.98 3.70 -2.49
CA GLY A 72 -4.08 2.62 -2.91
C GLY A 72 -3.19 3.04 -4.08
N LEU A 73 -3.77 3.71 -5.09
CA LEU A 73 -3.00 4.26 -6.20
C LEU A 73 -2.03 5.37 -5.75
N ALA A 74 -2.47 6.27 -4.86
CA ALA A 74 -1.63 7.31 -4.29
C ALA A 74 -0.45 6.72 -3.49
N ALA A 75 -0.66 5.65 -2.73
CA ALA A 75 0.40 4.94 -2.03
C ALA A 75 1.43 4.35 -3.00
N VAL A 76 1.00 3.74 -4.11
CA VAL A 76 1.91 3.22 -5.15
C VAL A 76 2.73 4.34 -5.78
N VAL A 77 2.08 5.46 -6.14
CA VAL A 77 2.78 6.64 -6.68
C VAL A 77 3.75 7.21 -5.65
N GLY A 78 3.35 7.28 -4.38
CA GLY A 78 4.19 7.71 -3.26
C GLY A 78 5.45 6.86 -3.15
N HIS A 79 5.32 5.53 -3.15
CA HIS A 79 6.48 4.65 -3.13
C HIS A 79 7.41 4.88 -4.32
N LEU A 80 6.84 4.88 -5.53
CA LEU A 80 7.63 5.10 -6.74
C LEU A 80 8.27 6.48 -6.79
N ALA A 81 7.70 7.50 -6.14
CA ALA A 81 8.24 8.87 -6.14
C ALA A 81 9.23 9.14 -4.99
N GLY A 82 9.02 8.51 -3.83
CA GLY A 82 9.78 8.76 -2.60
C GLY A 82 11.03 7.91 -2.45
N TRP A 83 11.12 6.76 -3.13
CA TRP A 83 12.21 5.80 -2.92
C TRP A 83 13.14 5.64 -4.12
N PRO A 84 14.40 5.21 -3.88
CA PRO A 84 15.37 4.97 -4.95
C PRO A 84 14.82 4.02 -6.02
N ARG A 85 14.98 4.44 -7.28
CA ARG A 85 14.46 3.69 -8.44
C ARG A 85 15.40 3.77 -9.63
N ARG A 86 15.32 2.76 -10.48
CA ARG A 86 15.90 2.74 -11.83
C ARG A 86 14.78 2.67 -12.87
N ARG A 87 15.11 2.88 -14.15
CA ARG A 87 14.17 2.59 -15.24
C ARG A 87 14.40 1.17 -15.75
N THR A 88 13.31 0.43 -16.00
CA THR A 88 13.37 -0.85 -16.71
C THR A 88 13.66 -0.61 -18.20
N ARG A 89 13.90 -1.69 -18.96
CA ARG A 89 14.07 -1.63 -20.43
C ARG A 89 12.86 -1.02 -21.15
N VAL A 90 11.67 -1.10 -20.55
CA VAL A 90 10.42 -0.52 -21.08
C VAL A 90 10.08 0.83 -20.43
N GLY A 91 11.04 1.47 -19.74
CA GLY A 91 10.91 2.82 -19.19
C GLY A 91 10.14 2.92 -17.86
N LEU A 92 9.64 1.81 -17.32
CA LEU A 92 8.87 1.82 -16.06
C LEU A 92 9.79 2.05 -14.84
N PRO A 93 9.36 2.83 -13.83
CA PRO A 93 10.12 3.02 -12.60
C PRO A 93 10.18 1.73 -11.79
N TRP A 94 11.37 1.28 -11.43
CA TRP A 94 11.60 0.05 -10.69
C TRP A 94 12.35 0.37 -9.41
N LEU A 95 11.73 0.10 -8.26
CA LEU A 95 12.35 0.33 -6.97
C LEU A 95 13.62 -0.53 -6.86
N ILE A 96 14.72 0.10 -6.46
CA ILE A 96 15.99 -0.58 -6.17
C ILE A 96 16.21 -0.74 -4.67
N ASP A 97 15.52 0.06 -3.87
CA ASP A 97 15.35 -0.12 -2.43
C ASP A 97 14.07 0.59 -2.02
N CYS A 98 13.50 0.20 -0.88
CA CYS A 98 12.31 0.81 -0.30
C CYS A 98 12.25 0.45 1.18
N GLU A 99 12.20 1.45 2.05
CA GLU A 99 11.99 1.27 3.50
C GLU A 99 12.96 0.28 4.18
N GLY A 100 14.17 0.12 3.66
CA GLY A 100 15.18 -0.81 4.20
C GLY A 100 14.94 -2.28 3.82
N LEU A 101 14.10 -2.56 2.83
CA LEU A 101 13.90 -3.90 2.29
C LEU A 101 15.16 -4.43 1.57
N GLY A 102 15.97 -3.55 0.99
CA GLY A 102 17.16 -3.91 0.24
C GLY A 102 16.86 -4.39 -1.19
N PRO A 103 17.88 -4.35 -2.08
CA PRO A 103 17.73 -4.68 -3.50
C PRO A 103 17.32 -6.13 -3.76
N GLU A 104 17.65 -7.06 -2.87
CA GLU A 104 17.36 -8.48 -3.01
C GLU A 104 15.86 -8.80 -2.93
N LEU A 105 15.08 -7.98 -2.22
CA LEU A 105 13.63 -8.15 -2.08
C LEU A 105 12.84 -7.41 -3.16
N MET A 106 13.45 -6.46 -3.85
CA MET A 106 12.78 -5.65 -4.87
C MET A 106 12.19 -6.46 -6.02
N ARG A 107 12.76 -7.64 -6.35
CA ARG A 107 12.21 -8.53 -7.40
C ARG A 107 10.82 -9.09 -7.05
N TRP A 108 10.50 -9.20 -5.76
CA TRP A 108 9.21 -9.66 -5.27
C TRP A 108 8.29 -8.50 -4.92
N TYR A 109 8.88 -7.43 -4.37
CA TYR A 109 8.14 -6.26 -3.90
C TYR A 109 7.55 -5.43 -5.04
N ASN A 110 8.31 -5.16 -6.12
CA ASN A 110 7.80 -4.39 -7.26
C ASN A 110 6.54 -5.04 -7.89
N PRO A 111 6.48 -6.36 -8.14
CA PRO A 111 5.25 -7.01 -8.61
C PRO A 111 4.02 -6.75 -7.73
N ILE A 112 4.16 -6.75 -6.39
CA ILE A 112 3.06 -6.47 -5.46
C ILE A 112 2.55 -5.04 -5.65
N ILE A 113 3.48 -4.07 -5.68
CA ILE A 113 3.19 -2.64 -5.89
C ILE A 113 2.51 -2.41 -7.24
N TYR A 114 3.03 -3.01 -8.32
CA TYR A 114 2.47 -2.88 -9.66
C TYR A 114 1.10 -3.55 -9.79
N ALA A 115 0.91 -4.75 -9.24
CA ALA A 115 -0.37 -5.42 -9.24
C ALA A 115 -1.44 -4.59 -8.50
N GLY A 116 -1.09 -4.05 -7.32
CA GLY A 116 -1.98 -3.17 -6.55
C GLY A 116 -2.31 -1.87 -7.27
N GLY A 117 -1.32 -1.23 -7.88
CA GLY A 117 -1.50 0.02 -8.63
C GLY A 117 -2.37 -0.16 -9.87
N VAL A 118 -2.10 -1.20 -10.68
CA VAL A 118 -2.92 -1.54 -11.85
C VAL A 118 -4.33 -1.90 -11.43
N ALA A 119 -4.50 -2.75 -10.41
CA ALA A 119 -5.83 -3.12 -9.92
C ALA A 119 -6.61 -1.90 -9.42
N SER A 120 -5.97 -1.00 -8.67
CA SER A 120 -6.58 0.26 -8.21
C SER A 120 -7.02 1.15 -9.37
N ALA A 121 -6.15 1.34 -10.37
CA ALA A 121 -6.45 2.14 -11.54
C ALA A 121 -7.61 1.54 -12.36
N VAL A 122 -7.59 0.22 -12.59
CA VAL A 122 -8.67 -0.46 -13.32
C VAL A 122 -9.97 -0.41 -12.53
N ALA A 123 -9.94 -0.54 -11.19
CA ALA A 123 -11.12 -0.41 -10.35
C ALA A 123 -11.76 0.98 -10.46
N LEU A 124 -10.95 2.05 -10.40
CA LEU A 124 -11.42 3.42 -10.59
C LEU A 124 -12.07 3.62 -11.97
N LEU A 125 -11.46 3.06 -13.02
CA LEU A 125 -11.96 3.20 -14.39
C LEU A 125 -13.18 2.34 -14.71
N ARG A 126 -13.31 1.17 -14.08
CA ARG A 126 -14.28 0.13 -14.49
C ARG A 126 -15.37 -0.14 -13.47
N GLU A 127 -15.08 -0.02 -12.18
CA GLU A 127 -15.95 -0.47 -11.08
C GLU A 127 -16.58 0.69 -10.30
N ASN A 128 -15.88 1.84 -10.19
CA ASN A 128 -16.34 3.00 -9.42
C ASN A 128 -17.05 4.08 -10.25
N ARG A 129 -17.93 3.67 -11.17
CA ARG A 129 -18.52 4.58 -12.16
C ARG A 129 -19.60 5.50 -11.62
N ALA A 130 -20.22 5.17 -10.49
CA ALA A 130 -21.25 6.00 -9.86
C ALA A 130 -20.65 7.00 -8.86
N ALA A 131 -19.40 6.80 -8.44
CA ALA A 131 -18.67 7.73 -7.61
C ALA A 131 -18.31 9.01 -8.40
N PRO A 132 -18.31 10.18 -7.75
CA PRO A 132 -17.81 11.38 -8.39
C PRO A 132 -16.30 11.26 -8.66
N ARG A 133 -15.83 11.76 -9.81
CA ARG A 133 -14.42 11.61 -10.25
C ARG A 133 -13.41 12.10 -9.21
N TRP A 134 -13.75 13.17 -8.47
CA TRP A 134 -12.87 13.69 -7.42
C TRP A 134 -12.61 12.67 -6.31
N ALA A 135 -13.52 11.74 -6.02
CA ALA A 135 -13.33 10.74 -4.98
C ALA A 135 -12.17 9.78 -5.31
N GLY A 136 -11.96 9.45 -6.58
CA GLY A 136 -10.82 8.66 -7.02
C GLY A 136 -9.52 9.44 -7.15
N LEU A 137 -9.60 10.75 -7.45
CA LEU A 137 -8.43 11.59 -7.75
C LEU A 137 -7.90 12.37 -6.54
N ALA A 138 -8.76 12.76 -5.60
CA ALA A 138 -8.38 13.56 -4.44
C ALA A 138 -7.24 12.92 -3.62
N PRO A 139 -7.20 11.60 -3.40
CA PRO A 139 -6.07 10.98 -2.70
C PRO A 139 -4.71 11.18 -3.40
N LEU A 140 -4.68 11.36 -4.73
CA LEU A 140 -3.44 11.60 -5.47
C LEU A 140 -2.81 12.96 -5.13
N LEU A 141 -3.63 13.94 -4.72
CA LEU A 141 -3.14 15.24 -4.26
C LEU A 141 -2.33 15.11 -2.95
N LEU A 142 -2.51 14.01 -2.21
CA LEU A 142 -1.82 13.75 -0.96
C LEU A 142 -0.48 13.02 -1.15
N VAL A 143 -0.08 12.71 -2.39
CA VAL A 143 1.19 12.00 -2.66
C VAL A 143 2.40 12.65 -1.98
N PRO A 144 2.63 13.98 -2.03
CA PRO A 144 3.77 14.59 -1.34
C PRO A 144 3.72 14.38 0.19
N ALA A 145 2.53 14.46 0.78
CA ALA A 145 2.34 14.20 2.20
C ALA A 145 2.56 12.71 2.54
N LEU A 146 2.09 11.79 1.69
CA LEU A 146 2.32 10.35 1.85
C LEU A 146 3.80 10.01 1.81
N VAL A 147 4.56 10.56 0.85
CA VAL A 147 6.03 10.40 0.79
C VAL A 147 6.67 10.88 2.08
N ARG A 148 6.26 12.04 2.60
CA ARG A 148 6.78 12.55 3.86
C ARG A 148 6.46 11.63 5.03
N VAL A 149 5.23 11.11 5.11
CA VAL A 149 4.79 10.18 6.16
C VAL A 149 5.57 8.88 6.09
N GLN A 150 5.78 8.30 4.90
CA GLN A 150 6.60 7.10 4.70
C GLN A 150 8.01 7.27 5.26
N HIS A 151 8.69 8.36 4.92
CA HIS A 151 10.04 8.62 5.45
C HIS A 151 10.05 8.85 6.96
N VAL A 152 9.06 9.55 7.52
CA VAL A 152 8.96 9.74 8.98
C VAL A 152 8.74 8.41 9.70
N GLU A 153 7.86 7.56 9.16
CA GLU A 153 7.57 6.25 9.74
C GLU A 153 8.79 5.33 9.64
N HIS A 154 9.44 5.27 8.47
CA HIS A 154 10.69 4.52 8.27
C HIS A 154 11.77 4.94 9.28
N GLU A 155 11.98 6.25 9.45
CA GLU A 155 12.95 6.77 10.42
C GLU A 155 12.58 6.44 11.88
N ARG A 156 11.29 6.39 12.23
CA ARG A 156 10.85 5.92 13.55
C ARG A 156 11.12 4.43 13.73
N LEU A 157 10.79 3.61 12.74
CA LEU A 157 11.01 2.17 12.75
C LEU A 157 12.50 1.83 12.86
N ARG A 158 13.35 2.55 12.12
CA ARG A 158 14.81 2.42 12.21
C ARG A 158 15.34 2.76 13.59
N ARG A 159 14.92 3.88 14.19
CA ARG A 159 15.28 4.24 15.57
C ARG A 159 14.81 3.19 16.59
N LEU A 160 13.62 2.62 16.39
CA LEU A 160 13.12 1.54 17.23
C LEU A 160 13.94 0.27 17.09
N ALA A 161 14.30 -0.12 15.86
CA ALA A 161 15.12 -1.30 15.59
C ALA A 161 16.49 -1.22 16.26
N LEU A 162 17.13 -0.05 16.24
CA LEU A 162 18.41 0.17 16.93
C LEU A 162 18.30 0.07 18.46
N ARG A 163 17.17 0.48 19.06
CA ARG A 163 16.98 0.47 20.52
C ARG A 163 16.42 -0.85 21.05
N ARG A 164 15.57 -1.49 20.26
CA ARG A 164 14.77 -2.67 20.61
C ARG A 164 14.64 -3.56 19.37
N PRO A 165 15.73 -4.24 18.96
CA PRO A 165 15.69 -5.12 17.81
C PRO A 165 14.74 -6.29 18.09
N GLY A 166 13.95 -6.64 17.10
CA GLY A 166 13.04 -7.76 17.13
C GLY A 166 12.91 -8.36 15.73
N TRP A 167 12.33 -9.54 15.63
CA TRP A 167 12.18 -10.20 14.33
C TRP A 167 11.50 -9.29 13.30
N TRP A 168 10.50 -8.51 13.70
CA TRP A 168 9.66 -7.69 12.83
C TRP A 168 10.34 -6.40 12.31
N ASN A 169 11.47 -5.99 12.88
CA ASN A 169 12.23 -4.80 12.46
C ASN A 169 13.74 -5.09 12.28
N ARG A 170 14.14 -6.38 12.29
CA ARG A 170 15.53 -6.84 12.28
C ARG A 170 16.38 -6.28 11.14
N ARG A 171 15.78 -6.02 9.97
CA ARG A 171 16.51 -5.49 8.81
C ARG A 171 16.91 -4.03 8.95
N LEU A 172 16.22 -3.29 9.81
CA LEU A 172 16.48 -1.87 10.02
C LEU A 172 17.54 -1.59 11.08
N ALA A 173 18.04 -2.64 11.75
CA ALA A 173 19.11 -2.57 12.73
C ALA A 173 20.48 -2.96 12.14
N LEU A 174 20.51 -3.37 10.86
CA LEU A 174 21.73 -3.72 10.10
C LEU A 174 22.28 -2.49 9.38
#